data_AF-G9KEC1-F1
#
_entry.id   AF-G9KEC1-F1
#
_cell.length_a   1.000
_cell.length_b   1.000
_cell.length_c   1.000
_cell.angle_alpha   90.00
_cell.angle_beta   90.00
_cell.angle_gamma   90.00
#
_symmetry.space_group_name_H-M   'P 1'
#
loop_
_entity.id
_entity.type
_entity.pdbx_description
1 polymer ?
#
loop_
_entity_poly.entity_id
_entity_poly.type
_entity_poly.pdbx_seq_one_letter_code
_entity_poly.pdbx_strand_id
1 'polypeptide(L)'
;LSDLFDIGELAAVELLLAGEHQQPHGEHQQPHFPGLTRGLVAVLLYWDGKRCIANSLKALVQSRRGKTWTLELSPELVSMTTRFTEELMEQGLTYKVLTLVSQIDVNNEFEKLQRERGLGSEKHRKEVSDLIKECRQSLAESLFAWACQSPLGKDDTLLLIGHLEKVTVEANGSLDAVNLALLMALLYCFDISFIEQSTEER
;
A
#
# COMPACT_ATOMS: atom_id res chain seq x y z
N LEU A 1 12.70 -5.34 -17.69
CA LEU A 1 11.89 -4.42 -16.84
C LEU A 1 10.48 -4.32 -17.36
N SER A 2 10.29 -3.99 -18.65
CA SER A 2 9.00 -4.10 -19.34
C SER A 2 8.33 -5.46 -19.13
N ASP A 3 8.95 -6.54 -19.60
CA ASP A 3 8.46 -7.92 -19.37
C ASP A 3 8.40 -8.32 -17.88
N LEU A 4 9.41 -7.87 -17.10
CA LEU A 4 9.53 -8.20 -15.68
C LEU A 4 8.40 -7.60 -14.84
N PHE A 5 7.88 -6.42 -15.16
CA PHE A 5 6.83 -5.76 -14.39
C PHE A 5 5.52 -5.59 -15.15
N ASP A 6 5.44 -6.10 -16.38
CA ASP A 6 4.31 -5.88 -17.29
C ASP A 6 3.97 -4.39 -17.42
N ILE A 7 5.01 -3.58 -17.65
CA ILE A 7 4.92 -2.13 -17.82
C ILE A 7 5.33 -1.73 -19.23
N GLY A 8 4.78 -0.63 -19.75
CA GLY A 8 5.16 -0.14 -21.08
C GLY A 8 6.65 0.19 -21.19
N GLU A 9 7.22 -0.01 -22.39
CA GLU A 9 8.65 0.23 -22.67
C GLU A 9 9.11 1.64 -22.27
N LEU A 10 8.28 2.65 -22.51
CA LEU A 10 8.60 4.03 -22.11
C LEU A 10 8.77 4.16 -20.58
N ALA A 11 7.86 3.58 -19.80
CA ALA A 11 7.95 3.58 -18.35
C ALA A 11 9.16 2.78 -17.85
N ALA A 12 9.49 1.66 -18.53
CA ALA A 12 10.69 0.89 -18.22
C ALA A 12 11.98 1.69 -18.48
N VAL A 13 12.02 2.50 -19.54
CA VAL A 13 13.15 3.39 -19.85
C VAL A 13 13.24 4.53 -18.84
N GLU A 14 12.13 5.19 -18.51
CA GLU A 14 12.10 6.25 -17.48
C GLU A 14 12.61 5.74 -16.13
N LEU A 15 12.23 4.52 -15.75
CA LEU A 15 12.69 3.88 -14.52
C LEU A 15 14.20 3.59 -14.54
N LEU A 16 14.75 3.18 -15.69
CA LEU A 16 16.20 3.01 -15.87
C LEU A 16 16.96 4.32 -15.82
N LEU A 17 16.42 5.38 -16.42
CA LEU A 17 17.02 6.72 -16.39
C LEU A 17 17.00 7.30 -14.98
N ALA A 18 15.91 7.12 -14.24
CA ALA A 18 15.83 7.49 -12.83
C ALA A 18 16.86 6.72 -11.99
N GLY A 19 17.02 5.42 -12.26
CA GLY A 19 18.05 4.61 -11.62
C GLY A 19 19.47 5.10 -11.94
N GLU A 20 19.73 5.46 -13.20
CA GLU A 20 21.02 6.00 -13.65
C GLU A 20 21.33 7.38 -13.03
N HIS A 21 20.34 8.27 -12.91
CA HIS A 21 20.52 9.57 -12.23
C HIS A 21 20.85 9.44 -10.74
N GLN A 22 20.44 8.35 -10.09
CA GLN A 22 20.78 8.05 -8.69
C GLN A 22 22.13 7.32 -8.54
N GLN A 23 22.76 6.96 -9.66
CA GLN A 23 24.13 6.47 -9.72
C GLN A 23 25.09 7.63 -10.01
N PRO A 24 26.20 7.77 -9.27
CA PRO A 24 27.12 8.87 -9.49
C PRO A 24 27.90 8.66 -10.78
N HIS A 25 27.72 9.58 -11.73
CA HIS A 25 28.67 9.83 -12.81
C HIS A 25 29.51 11.07 -12.45
N GLY A 26 30.29 11.02 -11.36
CA GLY A 26 31.22 12.10 -10.99
C GLY A 26 31.46 12.30 -9.49
N GLU A 27 32.61 12.90 -9.16
CA GLU A 27 33.24 13.00 -7.82
C GLU A 27 32.49 13.83 -6.75
N HIS A 28 31.28 14.34 -7.01
CA HIS A 28 30.65 15.36 -6.15
C HIS A 28 29.30 14.96 -5.51
N GLN A 29 28.80 13.74 -5.70
CA GLN A 29 27.58 13.25 -5.04
C GLN A 29 27.81 11.88 -4.42
N GLN A 30 27.45 11.72 -3.14
CA GLN A 30 27.49 10.39 -2.52
C GLN A 30 26.47 9.48 -3.23
N PRO A 31 26.88 8.32 -3.76
CA PRO A 31 25.96 7.35 -4.33
C PRO A 31 24.90 6.98 -3.29
N HIS A 32 23.61 7.18 -3.61
CA HIS A 32 22.54 6.64 -2.77
C HIS A 32 22.55 5.10 -2.78
N PHE A 33 22.99 4.52 -3.92
CA PHE A 33 23.09 3.08 -4.14
C PHE A 33 24.48 2.65 -4.63
N PRO A 34 25.52 2.66 -3.78
CA PRO A 34 26.87 2.28 -4.19
C PRO A 34 26.94 0.80 -4.57
N GLY A 35 27.53 0.50 -5.74
CA GLY A 35 27.81 -0.87 -6.18
C GLY A 35 26.62 -1.65 -6.77
N LEU A 36 25.45 -1.02 -6.93
CA LEU A 36 24.35 -1.60 -7.70
C LEU A 36 24.46 -1.22 -9.17
N THR A 37 23.80 -1.94 -10.07
CA THR A 37 23.63 -1.56 -11.48
C THR A 37 22.33 -0.78 -11.66
N ARG A 38 22.20 0.06 -12.69
CA ARG A 38 20.95 0.79 -12.96
C ARG A 38 19.71 -0.10 -13.03
N GLY A 39 19.85 -1.35 -13.48
CA GLY A 39 18.76 -2.32 -13.51
C GLY A 39 18.30 -2.76 -12.11
N LEU A 40 19.24 -2.96 -11.19
CA LEU A 40 18.92 -3.27 -9.79
C LEU A 40 18.33 -2.04 -9.07
N VAL A 41 18.86 -0.85 -9.33
CA VAL A 41 18.27 0.40 -8.81
C VAL A 41 16.85 0.60 -9.35
N ALA A 42 16.59 0.30 -10.63
CA ALA A 42 15.25 0.35 -11.20
C ALA A 42 14.27 -0.60 -10.50
N VAL A 43 14.70 -1.80 -10.09
CA VAL A 43 13.86 -2.72 -9.30
C VAL A 43 13.49 -2.11 -7.94
N LEU A 44 14.45 -1.47 -7.25
CA LEU A 44 14.17 -0.76 -5.99
C LEU A 44 13.18 0.39 -6.21
N LEU A 45 13.40 1.22 -7.23
CA LEU A 45 12.53 2.36 -7.56
C LEU A 45 11.12 1.93 -7.96
N TYR A 46 10.97 0.79 -8.62
CA TYR A 46 9.65 0.25 -8.95
C TYR A 46 8.82 -0.03 -7.69
N TRP A 47 9.39 -0.78 -6.75
CA TRP A 47 8.71 -1.14 -5.51
C TRP A 47 8.56 0.05 -4.56
N ASP A 48 9.55 0.94 -4.51
CA ASP A 48 9.45 2.19 -3.77
C ASP A 48 8.33 3.08 -4.33
N GLY A 49 8.19 3.18 -5.65
CA GLY A 49 7.09 3.89 -6.30
C GLY A 49 5.72 3.31 -5.93
N LYS A 50 5.55 1.99 -5.99
CA LYS A 50 4.31 1.30 -5.58
C LYS A 50 3.97 1.57 -4.11
N ARG A 51 4.98 1.48 -3.23
CA ARG A 51 4.85 1.78 -1.80
C ARG A 51 4.48 3.24 -1.55
N CYS A 52 5.12 4.19 -2.25
CA CYS A 52 4.81 5.61 -2.17
C CYS A 52 3.37 5.90 -2.59
N ILE A 53 2.88 5.29 -3.67
CA ILE A 53 1.46 5.42 -4.09
C ILE A 53 0.51 4.91 -3.00
N ALA A 54 0.80 3.74 -2.40
CA ALA A 54 -0.01 3.19 -1.31
C ALA A 54 0.01 4.11 -0.07
N ASN A 55 1.16 4.68 0.27
CA ASN A 55 1.29 5.65 1.36
C ASN A 55 0.54 6.97 1.06
N SER A 56 0.57 7.44 -0.18
CA SER A 56 -0.21 8.62 -0.60
C SER A 56 -1.71 8.36 -0.49
N LEU A 57 -2.18 7.17 -0.87
CA LEU A 57 -3.58 6.78 -0.68
C LEU A 57 -3.96 6.84 0.81
N LYS A 58 -3.17 6.20 1.68
CA LYS A 58 -3.38 6.25 3.13
C LYS A 58 -3.42 7.69 3.65
N ALA A 59 -2.47 8.54 3.24
CA ALA A 59 -2.42 9.93 3.66
C ALA A 59 -3.65 10.74 3.20
N LEU A 60 -4.12 10.52 1.97
CA LEU A 60 -5.36 11.14 1.46
C LEU A 60 -6.58 10.70 2.26
N VAL A 61 -6.67 9.41 2.58
CA VAL A 61 -7.74 8.85 3.41
C VAL A 61 -7.68 9.42 4.83
N GLN A 62 -6.51 9.57 5.45
CA GLN A 62 -6.39 10.21 6.77
C GLN A 62 -6.75 11.70 6.75
N SER A 63 -6.56 12.38 5.61
CA SER A 63 -6.86 13.81 5.42
C SER A 63 -8.33 14.11 5.15
N ARG A 64 -9.17 13.08 5.00
CA ARG A 64 -10.61 13.26 4.78
C ARG A 64 -11.35 13.62 6.07
N ARG A 65 -12.60 14.04 5.93
CA ARG A 65 -13.51 14.19 7.07
C ARG A 65 -13.88 12.82 7.65
N GLY A 66 -13.71 12.65 8.95
CA GLY A 66 -14.10 11.42 9.64
C GLY A 66 -14.04 11.52 11.15
N LYS A 67 -14.06 10.35 11.82
CA LYS A 67 -14.20 10.23 13.27
C LYS A 67 -12.88 10.27 14.04
N THR A 68 -11.93 9.41 13.67
CA THR A 68 -10.71 9.19 14.47
C THR A 68 -9.61 10.20 14.19
N TRP A 69 -9.44 10.60 12.92
CA TRP A 69 -8.31 11.46 12.54
C TRP A 69 -8.83 12.80 12.06
N THR A 70 -8.39 13.87 12.70
CA THR A 70 -8.53 15.24 12.19
C THR A 70 -7.15 15.83 12.04
N LEU A 71 -6.69 15.90 10.78
CA LEU A 71 -5.55 16.74 10.44
C LEU A 71 -6.03 18.19 10.45
N GLU A 72 -5.27 19.10 11.06
CA GLU A 72 -5.57 20.54 11.15
C GLU A 72 -5.43 21.24 9.78
N LEU A 73 -6.15 20.75 8.78
CA LEU A 73 -6.15 21.21 7.40
C LEU A 73 -7.28 22.21 7.16
N SER A 74 -7.15 23.01 6.11
CA SER A 74 -8.22 23.93 5.72
C SER A 74 -9.49 23.15 5.32
N PRO A 75 -10.70 23.71 5.57
CA PRO A 75 -11.95 23.04 5.21
C PRO A 75 -12.06 22.72 3.71
N GLU A 76 -11.46 23.57 2.86
CA GLU A 76 -11.42 23.37 1.41
C GLU A 76 -10.60 22.13 1.03
N LEU A 77 -9.41 21.95 1.63
CA LEU A 77 -8.58 20.76 1.39
C LEU A 77 -9.28 19.49 1.87
N VAL A 78 -9.90 19.52 3.06
CA VAL A 78 -10.66 18.37 3.58
C VAL A 78 -11.83 18.02 2.66
N SER A 79 -12.53 19.03 2.12
CA SER A 79 -13.62 18.81 1.16
C SER A 79 -13.12 18.17 -0.13
N MET A 80 -12.02 18.68 -0.68
CA MET A 80 -11.40 18.13 -1.90
C MET A 80 -10.92 16.68 -1.72
N THR A 81 -10.22 16.37 -0.62
CA THR A 81 -9.73 15.02 -0.33
C THR A 81 -10.88 14.06 -0.07
N THR A 82 -11.93 14.50 0.64
CA THR A 82 -13.12 13.70 0.90
C THR A 82 -13.82 13.32 -0.41
N ARG A 83 -14.10 14.29 -1.29
CA ARG A 83 -14.72 14.02 -2.59
C ARG A 83 -13.87 13.06 -3.45
N PHE A 84 -12.57 13.31 -3.54
CA PHE A 84 -11.67 12.45 -4.33
C PHE A 84 -11.65 11.00 -3.79
N THR A 85 -11.59 10.84 -2.47
CA THR A 85 -11.55 9.51 -1.85
C THR A 85 -12.89 8.78 -1.96
N GLU A 86 -14.02 9.49 -1.94
CA GLU A 86 -15.36 8.94 -2.24
C GLU A 86 -15.44 8.40 -3.68
N GLU A 87 -15.01 9.18 -4.67
CA GLU A 87 -14.93 8.75 -6.07
C GLU A 87 -14.07 7.49 -6.24
N LEU A 88 -12.96 7.38 -5.50
CA LEU A 88 -12.13 6.15 -5.51
C LEU A 88 -12.90 4.95 -4.97
N MET A 89 -13.65 5.12 -3.87
CA MET A 89 -14.42 4.05 -3.27
C MET A 89 -15.56 3.58 -4.18
N GLU A 90 -16.27 4.50 -4.83
CA GLU A 90 -17.28 4.20 -5.85
C GLU A 90 -16.70 3.40 -7.03
N GLN A 91 -15.42 3.59 -7.35
CA GLN A 91 -14.70 2.82 -8.37
C GLN A 91 -14.13 1.48 -7.84
N GLY A 92 -14.61 0.99 -6.69
CA GLY A 92 -14.26 -0.31 -6.13
C GLY A 92 -12.89 -0.35 -5.46
N LEU A 93 -12.54 0.69 -4.70
CA LEU A 93 -11.25 0.77 -3.98
C LEU A 93 -11.01 -0.47 -3.10
N THR A 94 -12.00 -0.89 -2.32
CA THR A 94 -11.89 -2.07 -1.43
C THR A 94 -11.48 -3.32 -2.19
N TYR A 95 -12.18 -3.63 -3.27
CA TYR A 95 -11.88 -4.77 -4.12
C TYR A 95 -10.46 -4.71 -4.69
N LYS A 96 -10.06 -3.54 -5.23
CA LYS A 96 -8.73 -3.35 -5.81
C LYS A 96 -7.62 -3.52 -4.76
N VAL A 97 -7.78 -2.95 -3.57
CA VAL A 97 -6.80 -3.08 -2.48
C VAL A 97 -6.68 -4.53 -2.02
N LEU A 98 -7.80 -5.21 -1.75
CA LEU A 98 -7.79 -6.61 -1.33
C LEU A 98 -7.20 -7.54 -2.40
N THR A 99 -7.48 -7.26 -3.67
CA THR A 99 -6.89 -7.99 -4.80
C THR A 99 -5.38 -7.81 -4.83
N LEU A 100 -4.88 -6.57 -4.71
CA LEU A 100 -3.44 -6.29 -4.69
C LEU A 100 -2.75 -6.93 -3.48
N VAL A 101 -3.33 -6.84 -2.28
CA VAL A 101 -2.78 -7.47 -1.07
C VAL A 101 -2.67 -8.99 -1.20
N SER A 102 -3.61 -9.61 -1.92
CA SER A 102 -3.63 -11.06 -2.20
C SER A 102 -2.63 -11.47 -3.28
N GLN A 103 -2.40 -10.62 -4.28
CA GLN A 103 -1.53 -10.92 -5.43
C GLN A 103 -0.06 -10.65 -5.14
N ILE A 104 0.24 -9.60 -4.38
CA ILE A 104 1.62 -9.25 -4.02
C ILE A 104 2.09 -10.25 -2.97
N ASP A 105 2.99 -11.15 -3.38
CA ASP A 105 3.65 -12.12 -2.50
C ASP A 105 5.17 -12.05 -2.70
N VAL A 106 5.90 -11.97 -1.59
CA VAL A 106 7.37 -11.78 -1.63
C VAL A 106 8.05 -12.94 -2.35
N ASN A 107 7.59 -14.18 -2.15
CA ASN A 107 8.23 -15.35 -2.76
C ASN A 107 7.99 -15.37 -4.27
N ASN A 108 6.74 -15.14 -4.70
CA ASN A 108 6.39 -15.08 -6.12
C ASN A 108 7.15 -13.97 -6.85
N GLU A 109 7.25 -12.79 -6.24
CA GLU A 109 8.01 -11.66 -6.81
C GLU A 109 9.51 -11.95 -6.85
N PHE A 110 10.06 -12.61 -5.82
CA PHE A 110 11.46 -13.01 -5.81
C PHE A 110 11.77 -14.07 -6.87
N GLU A 111 10.89 -15.05 -7.09
CA GLU A 111 11.05 -16.01 -8.17
C GLU A 111 11.07 -15.31 -9.53
N LYS A 112 10.16 -14.36 -9.75
CA LYS A 112 10.11 -13.56 -10.98
C LYS A 112 11.39 -12.77 -11.19
N LEU A 113 11.85 -12.06 -10.15
CA LEU A 113 13.09 -11.28 -10.18
C LEU A 113 14.32 -12.17 -10.38
N GLN A 114 14.35 -13.36 -9.79
CA GLN A 114 15.46 -14.30 -9.95
C GLN A 114 15.59 -14.80 -11.39
N ARG A 115 14.47 -15.13 -12.05
CA ARG A 115 14.45 -15.57 -13.45
C ARG A 115 15.04 -14.51 -14.39
N GLU A 116 14.71 -13.25 -14.17
CA GLU A 116 15.16 -12.11 -14.98
C GLU A 116 16.46 -11.46 -14.50
N ARG A 117 17.20 -12.11 -13.58
CA ARG A 117 18.45 -11.58 -13.00
C ARG A 117 18.30 -10.20 -12.35
N GLY A 118 17.10 -9.89 -11.83
CA GLY A 118 16.74 -8.66 -11.12
C GLY A 118 17.09 -8.65 -9.63
N LEU A 119 17.77 -9.68 -9.12
CA LEU A 119 18.23 -9.74 -7.72
C LEU A 119 19.75 -9.57 -7.63
N GLY A 120 20.19 -8.57 -6.86
CA GLY A 120 21.58 -8.31 -6.54
C GLY A 120 22.08 -9.02 -5.28
N SER A 121 22.91 -8.29 -4.52
CA SER A 121 23.49 -8.72 -3.25
C SER A 121 22.43 -9.03 -2.17
N GLU A 122 22.85 -9.65 -1.07
CA GLU A 122 21.96 -9.92 0.07
C GLU A 122 21.32 -8.62 0.62
N LYS A 123 22.08 -7.53 0.64
CA LYS A 123 21.56 -6.20 1.02
C LYS A 123 20.42 -5.77 0.09
N HIS A 124 20.63 -5.86 -1.23
CA HIS A 124 19.60 -5.52 -2.23
C HIS A 124 18.37 -6.41 -2.11
N ARG A 125 18.56 -7.73 -1.90
CA ARG A 125 17.45 -8.67 -1.68
C ARG A 125 16.63 -8.25 -0.47
N LYS A 126 17.28 -7.94 0.65
CA LYS A 126 16.58 -7.45 1.85
C LYS A 126 15.79 -6.17 1.56
N GLU A 127 16.40 -5.17 0.93
CA GLU A 127 15.72 -3.90 0.58
C GLU A 127 14.48 -4.12 -0.30
N VAL A 128 14.58 -4.97 -1.33
CA VAL A 128 13.43 -5.32 -2.18
C VAL A 128 12.34 -6.03 -1.38
N SER A 129 12.70 -7.01 -0.54
CA SER A 129 11.73 -7.70 0.33
C SER A 129 11.01 -6.72 1.25
N ASP A 130 11.75 -5.80 1.87
CA ASP A 130 11.18 -4.84 2.80
C ASP A 130 10.23 -3.88 2.08
N LEU A 131 10.58 -3.38 0.89
CA LEU A 131 9.70 -2.54 0.06
C LEU A 131 8.40 -3.26 -0.35
N ILE A 132 8.47 -4.54 -0.72
CA ILE A 132 7.29 -5.35 -1.07
C ILE A 132 6.38 -5.50 0.15
N LYS A 133 6.95 -5.85 1.32
CA LYS A 133 6.20 -6.02 2.56
C LYS A 133 5.55 -4.70 3.00
N GLU A 134 6.30 -3.61 2.96
CA GLU A 134 5.80 -2.28 3.28
C GLU A 134 4.68 -1.85 2.32
N CYS A 135 4.79 -2.15 1.02
CA CYS A 135 3.73 -1.87 0.06
C CYS A 135 2.42 -2.59 0.42
N ARG A 136 2.48 -3.89 0.75
CA ARG A 136 1.30 -4.67 1.21
C ARG A 136 0.72 -4.07 2.50
N GLN A 137 1.58 -3.71 3.44
CA GLN A 137 1.18 -3.10 4.70
C GLN A 137 0.46 -1.76 4.48
N SER A 138 1.02 -0.86 3.69
CA SER A 138 0.43 0.45 3.39
C SER A 138 -0.92 0.33 2.68
N LEU A 139 -1.10 -0.69 1.81
CA LEU A 139 -2.37 -0.98 1.17
C LEU A 139 -3.43 -1.39 2.20
N ALA A 140 -3.13 -2.34 3.08
CA ALA A 140 -4.05 -2.77 4.14
C ALA A 140 -4.37 -1.62 5.11
N GLU A 141 -3.36 -0.84 5.49
CA GLU A 141 -3.53 0.34 6.35
C GLU A 141 -4.37 1.43 5.71
N SER A 142 -4.45 1.52 4.38
CA SER A 142 -5.35 2.45 3.69
C SER A 142 -6.82 2.12 3.95
N LEU A 143 -7.19 0.83 3.95
CA LEU A 143 -8.55 0.40 4.30
C LEU A 143 -8.83 0.54 5.80
N PHE A 144 -7.84 0.27 6.63
CA PHE A 144 -7.95 0.52 8.06
C PHE A 144 -8.19 2.01 8.35
N ALA A 145 -7.37 2.89 7.77
CA ALA A 145 -7.54 4.34 7.89
C ALA A 145 -8.91 4.79 7.39
N TRP A 146 -9.43 4.17 6.33
CA TRP A 146 -10.79 4.45 5.85
C TRP A 146 -11.84 4.11 6.90
N ALA A 147 -11.80 2.88 7.42
CA ALA A 147 -12.76 2.39 8.41
C ALA A 147 -12.74 3.24 9.70
N CYS A 148 -11.57 3.74 10.10
CA CYS A 148 -11.45 4.69 11.21
C CYS A 148 -12.18 6.02 10.96
N GLN A 149 -12.27 6.47 9.71
CA GLN A 149 -12.92 7.73 9.36
C GLN A 149 -14.43 7.55 9.12
N SER A 150 -14.81 6.46 8.47
CA SER A 150 -16.19 6.11 8.16
C SER A 150 -16.32 4.58 7.99
N PRO A 151 -17.36 3.93 8.55
CA PRO A 151 -17.61 2.52 8.31
C PRO A 151 -17.68 2.19 6.82
N LEU A 152 -17.20 1.01 6.43
CA LEU A 152 -17.35 0.52 5.06
C LEU A 152 -18.82 0.23 4.75
N GLY A 153 -19.19 0.34 3.47
CA GLY A 153 -20.51 -0.08 3.00
C GLY A 153 -20.69 -1.60 3.10
N LYS A 154 -21.93 -2.09 3.10
CA LYS A 154 -22.25 -3.52 3.25
C LYS A 154 -21.45 -4.43 2.30
N ASP A 155 -21.39 -4.07 1.02
CA ASP A 155 -20.73 -4.90 0.01
C ASP A 155 -19.21 -4.91 0.21
N ASP A 156 -18.62 -3.77 0.55
CA ASP A 156 -17.20 -3.64 0.91
C ASP A 156 -16.86 -4.44 2.18
N THR A 157 -17.73 -4.41 3.20
CA THR A 157 -17.58 -5.21 4.42
C THR A 157 -17.63 -6.70 4.10
N LEU A 158 -18.54 -7.15 3.23
CA LEU A 158 -18.62 -8.55 2.81
C LEU A 158 -17.38 -8.99 2.01
N LEU A 159 -16.83 -8.11 1.16
CA LEU A 159 -15.56 -8.36 0.48
C LEU A 159 -14.40 -8.56 1.47
N LEU A 160 -14.34 -7.71 2.49
CA LEU A 160 -13.32 -7.78 3.54
C LEU A 160 -13.45 -9.07 4.37
N ILE A 161 -14.67 -9.45 4.75
CA ILE A 161 -14.93 -10.73 5.43
C ILE A 161 -14.51 -11.91 4.56
N GLY A 162 -14.90 -11.92 3.29
CA GLY A 162 -14.55 -12.99 2.35
C GLY A 162 -13.05 -13.09 2.05
N HIS A 163 -12.30 -11.99 2.20
CA HIS A 163 -10.85 -12.03 2.19
C HIS A 163 -10.29 -12.66 3.47
N LEU A 164 -10.73 -12.19 4.64
CA LEU A 164 -10.26 -12.68 5.94
C LEU A 164 -10.59 -14.17 6.19
N GLU A 165 -11.68 -14.69 5.62
CA GLU A 165 -12.02 -16.12 5.68
C GLU A 165 -10.94 -17.02 5.05
N LYS A 166 -10.19 -16.50 4.08
CA LYS A 166 -9.14 -17.24 3.36
C LYS A 166 -7.76 -17.11 4.01
N VAL A 167 -7.62 -16.24 5.02
CA VAL A 167 -6.35 -15.97 5.68
C VAL A 167 -5.99 -17.10 6.62
N THR A 168 -4.74 -17.54 6.55
CA THR A 168 -4.15 -18.49 7.50
C THR A 168 -3.29 -17.77 8.51
N VAL A 169 -3.30 -18.23 9.76
CA VAL A 169 -2.38 -17.74 10.80
C VAL A 169 -0.96 -18.23 10.57
N GLU A 170 0.01 -17.50 11.11
CA GLU A 170 1.40 -17.93 11.16
C GLU A 170 1.58 -19.16 12.08
N ALA A 171 2.77 -19.77 12.06
CA ALA A 171 3.06 -20.99 12.82
C ALA A 171 2.91 -20.82 14.35
N ASN A 172 3.03 -19.60 14.87
CA ASN A 172 2.81 -19.24 16.27
C ASN A 172 1.33 -18.94 16.59
N GLY A 173 0.42 -19.03 15.62
CA GLY A 173 -1.00 -18.72 15.74
C GLY A 173 -1.36 -17.24 15.60
N SER A 174 -0.41 -16.34 15.33
CA SER A 174 -0.71 -14.91 15.11
C SER A 174 -1.12 -14.61 13.67
N LEU A 175 -1.87 -13.52 13.48
CA LEU A 175 -2.02 -12.90 12.16
C LEU A 175 -0.76 -12.08 11.84
N ASP A 176 -0.36 -12.06 10.58
CA ASP A 176 0.65 -11.13 10.10
C ASP A 176 0.12 -9.68 10.17
N ALA A 177 1.03 -8.70 10.12
CA ALA A 177 0.68 -7.29 10.29
C ALA A 177 -0.34 -6.78 9.25
N VAL A 178 -0.31 -7.34 8.04
CA VAL A 178 -1.21 -6.99 6.94
C VAL A 178 -2.63 -7.44 7.25
N ASN A 179 -2.82 -8.72 7.60
CA ASN A 179 -4.16 -9.23 7.92
C ASN A 179 -4.68 -8.69 9.25
N LEU A 180 -3.79 -8.37 10.20
CA LEU A 180 -4.18 -7.66 11.41
C LEU A 180 -4.76 -6.28 11.10
N ALA A 181 -4.13 -5.50 10.21
CA ALA A 181 -4.69 -4.19 9.80
C ALA A 181 -6.06 -4.33 9.12
N LEU A 182 -6.24 -5.35 8.28
CA LEU A 182 -7.53 -5.65 7.64
C LEU A 182 -8.60 -6.11 8.65
N LEU A 183 -8.22 -6.92 9.64
CA LEU A 183 -9.12 -7.30 10.74
C LEU A 183 -9.54 -6.06 11.55
N MET A 184 -8.59 -5.16 11.85
CA MET A 184 -8.91 -3.91 12.53
C MET A 184 -9.88 -3.05 11.69
N ALA A 185 -9.69 -2.98 10.37
CA ALA A 185 -10.63 -2.31 9.48
C ALA A 185 -12.04 -2.89 9.59
N LEU A 186 -12.17 -4.22 9.63
CA LEU A 186 -13.46 -4.89 9.79
C LEU A 186 -14.10 -4.55 11.15
N LEU A 187 -13.33 -4.58 12.23
CA LEU A 187 -13.84 -4.26 13.57
C LEU A 187 -14.39 -2.83 13.65
N TYR A 188 -13.71 -1.87 13.01
CA TYR A 188 -14.20 -0.48 12.91
C TYR A 188 -15.48 -0.33 12.07
N CYS A 189 -15.82 -1.32 11.24
CA CYS A 189 -17.10 -1.32 10.53
C CYS A 189 -18.29 -1.70 11.44
N PHE A 190 -18.05 -2.39 12.56
CA PHE A 190 -19.07 -2.70 13.56
C PHE A 190 -19.27 -1.54 14.54
N ASP A 191 -19.43 -0.35 13.97
CA ASP A 191 -19.58 0.88 14.72
C ASP A 191 -20.92 0.93 15.46
N ILE A 192 -20.85 1.05 16.78
CA ILE A 192 -22.00 1.13 17.69
C ILE A 192 -22.43 2.57 18.00
N SER A 193 -21.90 3.58 17.29
CA SER A 193 -22.25 5.00 17.51
C SER A 193 -23.78 5.26 17.54
N PHE A 194 -24.56 4.48 16.77
CA PHE A 194 -26.03 4.54 16.81
C PHE A 194 -26.61 4.14 18.17
N ILE A 195 -26.00 3.17 18.85
CA ILE A 195 -26.41 2.74 20.19
C ILE A 195 -26.10 3.86 21.20
N GLU A 196 -24.95 4.52 21.09
CA GLU A 196 -24.54 5.61 22.00
C GLU A 196 -25.48 6.83 21.91
N GLN A 197 -25.92 7.21 20.69
CA GLN A 197 -26.88 8.30 20.50
C GLN A 197 -28.24 7.99 21.15
N SER A 198 -28.69 6.73 21.15
CA SER A 198 -29.96 6.33 21.76
C SER A 198 -29.98 6.39 23.30
N THR A 199 -28.80 6.40 23.93
CA THR A 199 -28.66 6.54 25.38
C THR A 199 -28.61 7.99 25.86
N GLU A 200 -28.27 8.95 25.01
CA GLU A 200 -28.25 10.39 25.37
C GLU A 200 -29.64 11.06 25.27
N GLU A 201 -30.61 10.45 24.58
CA GLU A 201 -31.99 10.93 24.46
C GLU A 201 -32.95 10.36 25.54
N ARG A 202 -32.43 9.76 26.62
CA ARG A 202 -33.22 9.24 27.77
C ARG A 202 -32.84 9.90 29.08
#